data_AF-A0A9D3LIQ7-F1
#
_entry.id   AF-A0A9D3LIQ7-F1
#
_cell.length_a   1.000
_cell.length_b   1.000
_cell.length_c   1.000
_cell.angle_alpha   90.00
_cell.angle_beta   90.00
_cell.angle_gamma   90.00
#
_symmetry.space_group_name_H-M   'P 1'
#
loop_
_entity.id
_entity.type
_entity.pdbx_description
1 polymer ?
#
loop_
_entity_poly.entity_id
_entity_poly.type
_entity_poly.pdbx_seq_one_letter_code
_entity_poly.pdbx_strand_id
1 'polypeptide(L)'
;MLYKFIRKPTVAIQYKGKTLKRLLDQRWTGHLATVNVVVKSFPNIYTLLTKVENTQGHGAEVRVKATGLLRAISQRSFRFLAQSVQKVLSLFEPPNRLLQAENMDLFTAVTLVNSVSECVQKLRTENEFTAL
;
A
#
# COMPACT_ATOMS: atom_id res chain seq x y z
N MET A 1 -2.37 3.50 11.95
CA MET A 1 -1.97 4.82 12.52
C MET A 1 -2.05 5.94 11.48
N LEU A 2 -1.37 5.84 10.33
CA LEU A 2 -1.38 6.84 9.24
C LEU A 2 -2.78 7.24 8.74
N TYR A 3 -3.64 6.25 8.45
CA TYR A 3 -5.02 6.49 8.00
C TYR A 3 -5.80 7.42 8.94
N LYS A 4 -5.75 7.15 10.26
CA LYS A 4 -6.44 7.97 11.27
C LYS A 4 -5.82 9.37 11.37
N PHE A 5 -4.50 9.49 11.18
CA PHE A 5 -3.79 10.77 11.24
C PHE A 5 -4.21 11.71 10.10
N ILE A 6 -4.16 11.24 8.84
CA ILE A 6 -4.53 12.06 7.68
C ILE A 6 -6.00 12.48 7.72
N ARG A 7 -6.88 11.69 8.33
CA ARG A 7 -8.30 12.03 8.47
C ARG A 7 -8.61 13.06 9.57
N LYS A 8 -7.64 13.46 10.40
CA LYS A 8 -7.85 14.56 11.34
C LYS A 8 -8.22 15.83 10.56
N PRO A 9 -9.29 16.57 10.90
CA PRO A 9 -9.75 17.71 10.08
C PRO A 9 -8.65 18.72 9.75
N THR A 10 -7.84 19.08 10.75
CA THR A 10 -6.72 20.03 10.59
C THR A 10 -5.62 19.56 9.62
N VAL A 11 -5.47 18.25 9.44
CA VAL A 11 -4.50 17.63 8.53
C VAL A 11 -5.12 17.32 7.16
N ALA A 12 -6.36 16.83 7.15
CA ALA A 12 -7.07 16.38 5.97
C ALA A 12 -7.21 17.48 4.92
N ILE A 13 -7.47 18.71 5.35
CA ILE A 13 -7.60 19.90 4.48
C ILE A 13 -6.31 20.16 3.68
N GLN A 14 -5.15 19.72 4.19
CA GLN A 14 -3.85 19.94 3.56
C GLN A 14 -3.43 18.77 2.66
N TYR A 15 -4.13 17.64 2.68
CA TYR A 15 -3.77 16.45 1.93
C TYR A 15 -4.26 16.52 0.49
N LYS A 16 -3.33 16.41 -0.47
CA LYS A 16 -3.62 16.47 -1.92
C LYS A 16 -3.51 15.11 -2.65
N GLY A 17 -3.28 14.03 -1.90
CA GLY A 17 -3.15 12.68 -2.48
C GLY A 17 -4.49 11.97 -2.65
N LYS A 18 -4.43 10.73 -3.15
CA LYS A 18 -5.64 9.89 -3.25
C LYS A 18 -6.14 9.50 -1.86
N THR A 19 -7.45 9.43 -1.70
CA THR A 19 -8.10 9.07 -0.43
C THR A 19 -7.58 7.72 0.09
N LEU A 20 -6.87 7.76 1.23
CA LEU A 20 -6.37 6.55 1.86
C LEU A 20 -7.53 5.59 2.19
N LYS A 21 -7.31 4.30 1.95
CA LYS A 21 -8.22 3.25 2.38
C LYS A 21 -7.87 2.81 3.80
N ARG A 22 -8.89 2.42 4.56
CA ARG A 22 -8.67 1.79 5.86
C ARG A 22 -8.16 0.37 5.60
N LEU A 23 -7.04 0.02 6.22
CA LEU A 23 -6.58 -1.36 6.23
C LEU A 23 -7.67 -2.22 6.92
N LEU A 24 -8.08 -3.30 6.25
CA LEU A 24 -9.00 -4.29 6.77
C LEU A 24 -8.20 -5.54 7.08
N ASP A 25 -8.44 -6.17 8.24
CA ASP A 25 -7.54 -7.22 8.75
C ASP A 25 -7.67 -8.57 8.04
N GLN A 26 -8.77 -8.82 7.31
CA GLN A 26 -9.11 -10.17 6.84
C GLN A 26 -9.27 -10.32 5.32
N ARG A 27 -9.05 -9.27 4.51
CA ARG A 27 -9.31 -9.34 3.05
C ARG A 27 -8.12 -8.82 2.25
N TRP A 28 -7.46 -9.71 1.51
CA TRP A 28 -6.31 -9.36 0.65
C TRP A 28 -6.65 -8.27 -0.37
N THR A 29 -7.88 -8.23 -0.88
CA THR A 29 -8.38 -7.14 -1.74
C THR A 29 -8.36 -5.77 -1.02
N GLY A 30 -8.67 -5.75 0.28
CA GLY A 30 -8.58 -4.57 1.13
C GLY A 30 -7.14 -4.15 1.42
N HIS A 31 -6.24 -5.11 1.63
CA HIS A 31 -4.79 -4.86 1.72
C HIS A 31 -4.26 -4.27 0.41
N LEU A 32 -4.63 -4.87 -0.74
CA LEU A 32 -4.24 -4.40 -2.07
C LEU A 32 -4.74 -2.98 -2.33
N ALA A 33 -6.02 -2.69 -2.06
CA ALA A 33 -6.59 -1.36 -2.20
C ALA A 33 -5.85 -0.31 -1.33
N THR A 34 -5.46 -0.70 -0.11
CA THR A 34 -4.74 0.18 0.81
C THR A 34 -3.33 0.45 0.34
N VAL A 35 -2.54 -0.60 0.07
CA VAL A 35 -1.14 -0.46 -0.35
C VAL A 35 -1.02 0.24 -1.70
N ASN A 36 -1.93 -0.03 -2.64
CA ASN A 36 -1.99 0.68 -3.93
C ASN A 36 -2.12 2.19 -3.75
N VAL A 37 -3.00 2.63 -2.86
CA VAL A 37 -3.20 4.06 -2.63
C VAL A 37 -2.01 4.67 -1.91
N VAL A 38 -1.43 3.96 -0.94
CA VAL A 38 -0.24 4.42 -0.20
C VAL A 38 0.96 4.59 -1.14
N VAL A 39 1.27 3.60 -1.96
CA VAL A 39 2.39 3.67 -2.92
C VAL A 39 2.15 4.80 -3.93
N LYS A 40 0.96 4.90 -4.53
CA LYS A 40 0.63 5.95 -5.50
C LYS A 40 0.61 7.36 -4.90
N SER A 41 0.33 7.48 -3.61
CA SER A 41 0.24 8.78 -2.92
C SER A 41 1.49 9.09 -2.09
N PHE A 42 2.55 8.28 -2.18
CA PHE A 42 3.72 8.41 -1.33
C PHE A 42 4.33 9.83 -1.33
N PRO A 43 4.54 10.51 -2.49
CA PRO A 43 5.05 11.88 -2.49
C PRO A 43 4.14 12.88 -1.77
N ASN A 44 2.81 12.70 -1.90
CA ASN A 44 1.82 13.55 -1.24
C ASN A 44 1.78 13.32 0.27
N ILE A 45 1.89 12.06 0.71
CA ILE A 45 1.96 11.69 2.13
C ILE A 45 3.24 12.26 2.74
N TYR A 46 4.38 12.10 2.07
CA TYR A 46 5.66 12.64 2.51
C TYR A 46 5.59 14.16 2.69
N THR A 47 5.17 14.87 1.63
CA THR A 47 5.03 16.34 1.63
C THR A 47 4.10 16.82 2.74
N LEU A 48 2.97 16.14 2.93
CA LEU A 48 2.03 16.47 4.00
C LEU A 48 2.69 16.33 5.39
N LEU A 49 3.35 15.21 5.66
CA LEU A 49 3.94 14.96 6.97
C LEU A 49 5.06 15.95 7.28
N THR A 50 5.92 16.25 6.30
CA THR A 50 6.95 17.29 6.42
C THR A 50 6.34 18.66 6.66
N LYS A 51 5.25 19.02 5.98
CA LYS A 51 4.56 20.30 6.21
C LYS A 51 3.98 20.38 7.62
N VAL A 52 3.30 19.32 8.07
CA VAL A 52 2.65 19.29 9.39
C VAL A 52 3.69 19.37 10.51
N GLU A 53 4.81 18.65 10.38
CA GLU A 53 5.94 18.70 11.33
C GLU A 53 6.49 20.12 11.49
N ASN A 54 6.68 20.86 10.40
CA ASN A 54 7.33 22.16 10.39
C ASN A 54 6.38 23.35 10.65
N THR A 55 5.06 23.12 10.71
CA THR A 55 4.08 24.21 10.90
C THR A 55 3.76 24.39 12.39
N GLN A 56 4.21 25.49 12.98
CA GLN A 56 3.96 25.81 14.40
C GLN A 56 2.46 25.94 14.75
N GLY A 57 1.60 26.24 13.77
CA GLY A 57 0.14 26.32 13.95
C GLY A 57 -0.55 24.98 14.25
N HIS A 58 0.12 23.84 14.07
CA HIS A 58 -0.41 22.54 14.53
C HIS A 58 -0.02 22.31 15.99
N GLY A 59 -0.91 21.73 16.81
CA GLY A 59 -0.58 21.38 18.19
C GLY A 59 0.61 20.42 18.31
N ALA A 60 1.38 20.52 19.40
CA ALA A 60 2.63 19.78 19.58
C ALA A 60 2.47 18.26 19.39
N GLU A 61 1.39 17.67 19.91
CA GLU A 61 1.09 16.24 19.74
C GLU A 61 0.92 15.83 18.26
N VAL A 62 0.30 16.69 17.45
CA VAL A 62 0.09 16.43 16.01
C VAL A 62 1.42 16.46 15.28
N ARG A 63 2.29 17.42 15.61
CA ARG A 63 3.64 17.53 15.01
C ARG A 63 4.51 16.33 15.36
N VAL A 64 4.55 15.93 16.64
CA VAL A 64 5.31 14.74 17.08
C VAL A 64 4.81 13.47 16.38
N LYS A 65 3.49 13.30 16.21
CA LYS A 65 2.93 12.18 15.43
C LYS A 65 3.33 12.25 13.96
N ALA A 66 3.37 13.44 13.36
CA ALA A 66 3.83 13.62 11.98
C ALA A 66 5.29 13.22 11.83
N THR A 67 6.18 13.68 12.72
CA THR A 67 7.59 13.30 12.77
C THR A 67 7.77 11.79 12.87
N GLY A 68 7.06 11.12 13.79
CA GLY A 68 7.14 9.66 13.95
C GLY A 68 6.69 8.90 12.70
N LEU A 69 5.59 9.34 12.07
CA LEU A 69 5.09 8.76 10.83
C LEU A 69 6.04 9.02 9.66
N LEU A 70 6.59 10.24 9.55
CA LEU A 70 7.56 10.60 8.51
C LEU A 70 8.79 9.69 8.62
N ARG A 71 9.36 9.58 9.82
CA ARG A 71 10.49 8.69 10.09
C ARG A 71 10.19 7.25 9.67
N ALA A 72 9.00 6.73 9.99
CA ALA A 72 8.60 5.37 9.64
C ALA A 72 8.50 5.16 8.12
N ILE A 73 7.83 6.06 7.39
CA ILE A 73 7.64 5.89 5.94
C ILE A 73 8.91 6.16 5.13
N SER A 74 9.86 6.93 5.68
CA SER A 74 11.15 7.22 5.06
C SER A 74 12.14 6.06 5.16
N GLN A 75 11.85 5.04 5.97
CA GLN A 75 12.71 3.85 6.03
C GLN A 75 12.68 3.11 4.69
N ARG A 76 13.86 2.72 4.20
CA ARG A 76 13.98 1.89 2.99
C ARG A 76 13.17 0.60 3.11
N SER A 77 13.16 -0.02 4.28
CA SER A 77 12.38 -1.23 4.58
C SER A 77 10.88 -1.01 4.37
N PHE A 78 10.32 0.14 4.79
CA PHE A 78 8.90 0.44 4.58
C PHE A 78 8.58 0.52 3.09
N ARG A 79 9.40 1.27 2.34
CA ARG A 79 9.21 1.46 0.90
C ARG A 79 9.30 0.13 0.14
N PHE A 80 10.35 -0.64 0.42
CA PHE A 80 10.55 -1.97 -0.14
C PHE A 80 9.36 -2.90 0.15
N LEU A 81 8.93 -2.99 1.41
CA LEU A 81 7.81 -3.85 1.81
C LEU A 81 6.50 -3.39 1.16
N ALA A 82 6.24 -2.09 1.09
CA ALA A 82 5.02 -1.57 0.47
C ALA A 82 4.96 -1.90 -1.03
N GLN A 83 6.06 -1.70 -1.78
CA GLN A 83 6.13 -2.05 -3.20
C GLN A 83 6.07 -3.57 -3.41
N SER A 84 6.76 -4.36 -2.58
CA SER A 84 6.73 -5.82 -2.64
C SER A 84 5.32 -6.38 -2.45
N VAL A 85 4.65 -5.95 -1.37
CA VAL A 85 3.29 -6.38 -1.05
C VAL A 85 2.31 -5.92 -2.13
N GLN A 86 2.45 -4.69 -2.63
CA GLN A 86 1.62 -4.23 -3.75
C GLN A 86 1.77 -5.13 -4.97
N LYS A 87 3.01 -5.44 -5.38
CA LYS A 87 3.30 -6.25 -6.56
C LYS A 87 2.76 -7.67 -6.42
N VAL A 88 3.02 -8.32 -5.30
CA VAL A 88 2.53 -9.67 -5.00
C VAL A 88 1.00 -9.71 -5.00
N LEU A 89 0.34 -8.81 -4.26
CA LEU A 89 -1.11 -8.80 -4.19
C LEU A 89 -1.75 -8.44 -5.55
N SER A 90 -1.12 -7.59 -6.35
CA SER A 90 -1.57 -7.28 -7.71
C SER A 90 -1.52 -8.50 -8.64
N LEU A 91 -0.55 -9.41 -8.47
CA LEU A 91 -0.50 -10.67 -9.22
C LEU A 91 -1.62 -11.63 -8.81
N PHE A 92 -1.99 -11.65 -7.53
CA PHE A 92 -3.04 -12.53 -7.02
C PHE A 92 -4.46 -12.04 -7.28
N GLU A 93 -4.66 -10.75 -7.60
CA GLU A 93 -6.00 -10.18 -7.76
C GLU A 93 -6.80 -10.80 -8.92
N PRO A 94 -6.29 -10.90 -10.17
CA PRO A 94 -7.04 -11.54 -11.25
C PRO A 94 -7.35 -13.02 -10.97
N PRO A 95 -6.38 -13.86 -10.52
CA PRO A 95 -6.64 -15.25 -10.17
C PRO A 95 -7.68 -15.41 -9.06
N ASN A 96 -7.61 -14.58 -8.01
CA ASN A 96 -8.58 -14.59 -6.93
C ASN A 96 -10.01 -14.33 -7.43
N ARG A 97 -10.18 -13.41 -8.39
CA ARG A 97 -11.49 -13.14 -9.01
C ARG A 97 -11.95 -14.29 -9.89
N LEU A 98 -11.05 -14.83 -10.71
CA LEU A 98 -11.38 -15.94 -11.63
C LEU A 98 -11.76 -17.21 -10.87
N LEU A 99 -11.00 -17.59 -9.85
CA LEU A 99 -11.27 -18.80 -9.05
C LEU A 99 -12.61 -18.74 -8.30
N GLN A 100 -13.18 -17.55 -8.10
CA GLN A 100 -14.49 -17.37 -7.47
C GLN A 100 -15.63 -17.20 -8.50
N ALA A 101 -15.34 -17.29 -9.80
CA ALA A 101 -16.37 -17.18 -10.83
C ALA A 101 -17.21 -18.45 -10.90
N GLU A 102 -18.52 -18.29 -11.11
CA GLU A 102 -19.48 -19.39 -11.18
C GLU A 102 -19.15 -20.41 -12.28
N ASN A 103 -18.55 -19.94 -13.38
CA ASN A 103 -18.19 -20.76 -14.54
C ASN A 103 -16.75 -21.31 -14.49
N MET A 104 -16.09 -21.30 -13.33
CA MET A 104 -14.73 -21.83 -13.19
C MET A 104 -14.74 -23.37 -13.16
N ASP A 105 -14.05 -23.98 -14.12
CA ASP A 105 -13.81 -25.42 -14.14
C ASP A 105 -12.45 -25.80 -13.52
N LEU A 106 -12.31 -27.05 -13.10
CA LEU A 106 -11.13 -27.54 -12.40
C LEU A 106 -9.85 -27.49 -13.25
N PHE A 107 -9.95 -27.74 -14.56
CA PHE A 107 -8.80 -27.75 -15.45
C PHE A 107 -8.25 -26.33 -15.64
N THR A 108 -9.14 -25.36 -15.88
CA THR A 108 -8.77 -23.94 -15.95
C THR A 108 -8.21 -23.45 -14.62
N ALA A 109 -8.79 -23.87 -13.49
CA ALA A 109 -8.30 -23.50 -12.16
C ALA A 109 -6.86 -23.99 -11.91
N VAL A 110 -6.54 -25.24 -12.24
CA VAL A 110 -5.17 -25.79 -12.10
C VAL A 110 -4.19 -25.04 -13.00
N THR A 111 -4.56 -24.79 -14.25
CA THR A 111 -3.73 -24.03 -15.20
C THR A 111 -3.43 -22.62 -14.67
N LEU A 112 -4.43 -21.96 -14.09
CA LEU A 112 -4.31 -20.64 -13.49
C LEU A 112 -3.37 -20.65 -12.27
N VAL A 113 -3.50 -21.64 -11.38
CA VAL A 113 -2.61 -21.78 -10.21
C VAL A 113 -1.16 -21.98 -10.63
N ASN A 114 -0.89 -22.83 -11.64
CA ASN A 114 0.45 -23.04 -12.18
C ASN A 114 1.03 -21.74 -12.77
N SER A 115 0.24 -21.04 -13.60
CA SER A 115 0.65 -19.77 -14.22
C SER A 115 1.00 -18.70 -13.18
N VAL A 116 0.21 -18.58 -12.12
CA VAL A 116 0.48 -17.63 -11.03
C VAL A 116 1.72 -18.02 -10.25
N SER A 117 1.92 -19.32 -10.00
CA SER A 117 3.11 -19.84 -9.31
C SER A 117 4.38 -19.48 -10.08
N GLU A 118 4.38 -19.65 -11.41
CA GLU A 118 5.50 -19.23 -12.26
C GLU A 118 5.74 -17.71 -12.20
N CYS A 119 4.68 -16.90 -12.24
CA CYS A 119 4.80 -15.44 -12.10
C CYS A 119 5.42 -15.03 -10.75
N VAL A 120 5.00 -15.68 -9.66
CA VAL A 120 5.56 -15.43 -8.32
C VAL A 120 7.03 -15.86 -8.24
N GLN A 121 7.41 -16.98 -8.86
CA GLN A 121 8.80 -17.42 -8.93
C GLN A 121 9.68 -16.40 -9.66
N LYS A 122 9.19 -15.80 -10.75
CA LYS A 122 9.90 -14.76 -11.53
C LYS A 122 10.15 -13.46 -10.75
N LEU A 123 9.43 -13.22 -9.65
CA LEU A 123 9.72 -12.09 -8.75
C LEU A 123 11.05 -12.26 -8.01
N ARG A 124 11.60 -13.47 -7.92
CA ARG A 124 12.85 -13.77 -7.19
C ARG A 124 14.09 -13.55 -8.07
N THR A 125 14.13 -12.44 -8.80
CA THR A 125 15.27 -12.08 -9.65
C THR A 125 15.92 -10.79 -9.16
N GLU A 126 17.22 -10.63 -9.41
CA GLU A 126 17.97 -9.43 -8.99
C GLU A 126 17.42 -8.16 -9.63
N ASN A 127 16.98 -8.26 -10.89
CA ASN A 127 16.34 -7.17 -11.62
C ASN A 127 15.07 -6.72 -10.91
N GLU A 128 14.25 -7.67 -10.47
CA GLU A 128 13.00 -7.37 -9.77
C GLU A 128 13.25 -6.84 -8.35
N PHE A 129 14.25 -7.36 -7.65
CA PHE A 129 14.67 -6.85 -6.35
C PHE A 129 15.17 -5.41 -6.42
N THR A 130 15.97 -5.08 -7.44
CA THR A 130 16.54 -3.74 -7.65
C THR A 130 15.48 -2.71 -8.09
N ALA A 131 14.40 -3.16 -8.74
CA ALA A 131 13.31 -2.29 -9.18
C ALA A 131 12.35 -1.83 -8.06
N LEU A 132 12.44 -2.42 -6.87
CA LEU A 132 11.62 -2.10 -5.69
C LEU A 132 12.25 -0.97 -4.86
#